data_AF-A0A398BCV6-F1
#
_entry.id   AF-A0A398BCV6-F1
#
_cell.length_a   1.000
_cell.length_b   1.000
_cell.length_c   1.000
_cell.angle_alpha   90.00
_cell.angle_beta   90.00
_cell.angle_gamma   90.00
#
_symmetry.space_group_name_H-M   'P 1'
#
loop_
_entity.id
_entity.type
_entity.pdbx_description
1 polymer ?
#
loop_
_entity_poly.entity_id
_entity_poly.type
_entity_poly.pdbx_seq_one_letter_code
_entity_poly.pdbx_strand_id
1 'polypeptide(L)'
;MHAKNKRAYYLALVINCALAGLILSMAAVAYPIVFHAFTPMLHTVHIVIGFLAHFSLAILSIALSLFFTRELVKSNATRGGALSVFFIVSLVIAVTKAEILKIKLLNWLLPPLHYSLEIMSVGDQITSIPAQVYRQFGWFFIYSLILIAIFIAVVQKRRIR
;
A
#
# COMPACT_ATOMS: atom_id res chain seq x y z
N MET A 1 -17.64 23.15 -2.80
CA MET A 1 -16.48 22.50 -3.45
C MET A 1 -16.19 23.24 -4.75
N HIS A 2 -15.04 23.90 -4.87
CA HIS A 2 -14.75 24.89 -5.92
C HIS A 2 -14.09 24.30 -7.18
N ALA A 3 -13.85 22.98 -7.23
CA ALA A 3 -13.34 22.31 -8.42
C ALA A 3 -14.51 21.80 -9.29
N LYS A 4 -14.69 22.40 -10.47
CA LYS A 4 -15.69 21.98 -11.49
C LYS A 4 -15.50 20.52 -11.96
N ASN A 5 -14.35 19.91 -11.69
CA ASN A 5 -14.02 18.54 -12.13
C ASN A 5 -13.68 17.63 -10.94
N LYS A 6 -14.60 16.73 -10.58
CA LYS A 6 -14.40 15.73 -9.50
C LYS A 6 -13.16 14.86 -9.74
N ARG A 7 -12.79 14.57 -11.00
CA ARG A 7 -11.58 13.80 -11.33
C ARG A 7 -10.32 14.52 -10.85
N ALA A 8 -10.24 15.82 -11.10
CA ALA A 8 -9.11 16.65 -10.69
C ALA A 8 -9.01 16.73 -9.15
N TYR A 9 -10.15 16.76 -8.45
CA TYR A 9 -10.18 16.71 -6.99
C TYR A 9 -9.60 15.41 -6.44
N TYR A 10 -10.04 14.25 -6.93
CA TYR A 10 -9.52 12.96 -6.45
C TYR A 10 -8.06 12.74 -6.85
N LEU A 11 -7.65 13.20 -8.03
CA LEU A 11 -6.25 13.14 -8.45
C LEU A 11 -5.36 13.99 -7.54
N ALA A 12 -5.76 15.23 -7.26
CA ALA A 12 -5.06 16.11 -6.33
C ALA A 12 -5.02 15.52 -4.91
N LEU A 13 -6.11 14.88 -4.46
CA LEU A 13 -6.15 14.18 -3.17
C LEU A 13 -5.14 13.03 -3.12
N VAL A 14 -5.11 12.18 -4.15
CA VAL A 14 -4.14 11.07 -4.25
C VAL A 14 -2.71 11.58 -4.27
N ILE A 15 -2.42 12.65 -5.02
CA ILE A 15 -1.08 13.26 -5.08
C ILE A 15 -0.67 13.79 -3.71
N ASN A 16 -1.54 14.54 -3.02
CA ASN A 16 -1.24 15.06 -1.68
C ASN A 16 -1.00 13.94 -0.67
N CYS A 17 -1.82 12.89 -0.69
CA CYS A 17 -1.63 11.73 0.17
C CYS A 17 -0.33 10.98 -0.18
N ALA A 18 0.02 10.87 -1.46
CA ALA A 18 1.27 10.22 -1.89
C ALA A 18 2.50 11.02 -1.43
N LEU A 19 2.45 12.36 -1.48
CA LEU A 19 3.51 13.22 -0.94
C LEU A 19 3.66 13.06 0.58
N ALA A 20 2.55 13.03 1.32
CA ALA A 20 2.58 12.76 2.75
C ALA A 20 3.14 11.35 3.04
N GLY A 21 2.71 10.35 2.28
CA GLY A 21 3.21 8.98 2.38
C GLY A 21 4.70 8.86 2.07
N LEU A 22 5.22 9.64 1.12
CA LEU A 22 6.65 9.71 0.79
C LEU A 22 7.45 10.24 1.98
N ILE A 23 7.02 11.35 2.58
CA ILE A 23 7.69 11.94 3.76
C ILE A 23 7.68 10.95 4.94
N LEU A 24 6.53 10.32 5.21
CA LEU A 24 6.40 9.33 6.28
C LEU A 24 7.25 8.08 6.02
N SER A 25 7.39 7.65 4.76
CA SER A 25 8.24 6.51 4.39
C SER A 25 9.72 6.84 4.59
N MET A 26 10.15 8.06 4.27
CA MET A 26 11.50 8.52 4.58
C MET A 26 11.74 8.52 6.10
N ALA A 27 10.78 9.04 6.88
CA ALA A 27 10.89 9.05 8.33
C ALA A 27 10.96 7.64 8.94
N ALA A 28 10.16 6.70 8.42
CA ALA A 28 10.13 5.32 8.89
C ALA A 28 11.47 4.59 8.69
N VAL A 29 12.20 4.91 7.62
CA VAL A 29 13.54 4.35 7.37
C VAL A 29 14.61 5.13 8.11
N ALA A 30 14.52 6.46 8.17
CA ALA A 30 15.51 7.30 8.84
C ALA A 30 15.54 7.07 10.36
N TYR A 31 14.39 6.85 10.99
CA TYR A 31 14.28 6.64 12.44
C TYR A 31 15.20 5.52 12.95
N PRO A 32 15.06 4.25 12.52
CA PRO A 32 15.89 3.17 13.05
C PRO A 32 17.37 3.31 12.67
N ILE A 33 17.70 4.06 11.61
CA ILE A 33 19.09 4.39 11.24
C ILE A 33 19.70 5.36 12.25
N VAL A 34 19.02 6.47 12.55
CA VAL A 34 19.51 7.50 13.49
C VAL A 34 19.66 6.93 14.90
N PHE A 35 18.74 6.06 15.32
CA PHE A 35 18.78 5.43 16.64
C PHE A 35 19.63 4.16 16.71
N HIS A 36 20.37 3.81 15.65
CA HIS A 36 21.23 2.63 15.60
C HIS A 36 20.51 1.34 16.00
N ALA A 37 19.25 1.20 15.58
CA ALA A 37 18.40 0.06 15.95
C ALA A 37 18.69 -1.22 15.14
N PHE A 38 19.66 -1.18 14.22
CA PHE A 38 20.05 -2.30 13.38
C PHE A 38 21.40 -2.87 13.82
N THR A 39 21.42 -4.15 14.19
CA THR A 39 22.62 -4.90 14.57
C THR A 39 22.53 -6.31 13.97
N PRO A 40 23.47 -6.79 13.12
CA PRO A 40 24.66 -6.13 12.56
C PRO A 40 24.50 -5.63 11.10
N MET A 41 25.43 -4.74 10.68
CA MET A 41 25.67 -4.16 9.34
C MET A 41 24.43 -3.78 8.48
N LEU A 42 23.99 -2.53 8.61
CA LEU A 42 23.02 -1.93 7.67
C LEU A 42 23.68 -1.65 6.32
N HIS A 43 23.40 -2.49 5.32
CA HIS A 43 23.73 -2.19 3.92
C HIS A 43 22.73 -1.22 3.27
N THR A 44 23.20 -0.45 2.28
CA THR A 44 22.37 0.48 1.48
C THR A 44 21.15 -0.20 0.86
N VAL A 45 21.23 -1.51 0.57
CA VAL A 45 20.12 -2.28 0.04
C VAL A 45 18.93 -2.36 1.01
N HIS A 46 19.18 -2.45 2.32
CA HIS A 46 18.11 -2.50 3.32
C HIS A 46 17.39 -1.16 3.44
N ILE A 47 18.10 -0.05 3.24
CA ILE A 47 17.51 1.30 3.20
C ILE A 47 16.53 1.41 2.02
N VAL A 48 16.98 1.02 0.82
CA VAL A 48 16.16 1.07 -0.39
C VAL A 48 14.95 0.14 -0.27
N ILE A 49 15.16 -1.08 0.19
CA ILE A 49 14.09 -2.08 0.39
C ILE A 49 13.07 -1.58 1.42
N GLY A 50 13.53 -1.08 2.58
CA GLY A 50 12.66 -0.55 3.62
C GLY A 50 11.84 0.65 3.15
N PHE A 51 12.47 1.56 2.39
CA PHE A 51 11.77 2.69 1.79
C PHE A 51 10.70 2.23 0.80
N LEU A 52 11.06 1.29 -0.08
CA LEU A 52 10.16 0.78 -1.11
C LEU A 52 8.99 0.00 -0.49
N ALA A 53 9.22 -0.75 0.59
CA ALA A 53 8.20 -1.40 1.38
C ALA A 53 7.21 -0.39 1.98
N HIS A 54 7.68 0.59 2.74
CA HIS A 54 6.81 1.59 3.36
C HIS A 54 6.06 2.44 2.33
N PHE A 55 6.73 2.87 1.26
CA PHE A 55 6.11 3.73 0.25
C PHE A 55 5.07 2.99 -0.59
N SER A 56 5.35 1.74 -0.97
CA SER A 56 4.37 0.91 -1.68
C SER A 56 3.15 0.62 -0.82
N LEU A 57 3.33 0.25 0.46
CA LEU A 57 2.26 0.08 1.44
C LEU A 57 1.42 1.36 1.60
N ALA A 58 2.04 2.52 1.66
CA ALA A 58 1.34 3.80 1.74
C ALA A 58 0.44 4.02 0.51
N ILE A 59 0.95 3.78 -0.70
CA ILE A 59 0.18 3.95 -1.94
C ILE A 59 -0.99 2.97 -2.03
N LEU A 60 -0.78 1.71 -1.63
CA LEU A 60 -1.86 0.73 -1.57
C LEU A 60 -2.92 1.13 -0.54
N SER A 61 -2.51 1.66 0.62
CA SER A 61 -3.43 2.17 1.63
C SER A 61 -4.25 3.36 1.13
N ILE A 62 -3.65 4.26 0.38
CA ILE A 62 -4.37 5.35 -0.30
C ILE A 62 -5.37 4.77 -1.29
N ALA A 63 -4.96 3.81 -2.14
CA ALA A 63 -5.81 3.18 -3.13
C ALA A 63 -7.04 2.50 -2.49
N LEU A 64 -6.84 1.73 -1.42
CA LEU A 64 -7.93 1.09 -0.68
C LEU A 64 -8.82 2.10 0.04
N SER A 65 -8.23 3.12 0.67
CA SER A 65 -8.98 4.17 1.37
C SER A 65 -9.98 4.90 0.47
N LEU A 66 -9.66 5.05 -0.82
CA LEU A 66 -10.58 5.63 -1.80
C LEU A 66 -11.90 4.85 -1.88
N PHE A 67 -11.86 3.51 -1.83
CA PHE A 67 -13.07 2.66 -1.87
C PHE A 67 -13.97 2.81 -0.63
N PHE A 68 -13.43 3.31 0.48
CA PHE A 68 -14.17 3.57 1.71
C PHE A 68 -14.49 5.06 1.91
N THR A 69 -14.48 5.86 0.83
CA THR A 69 -14.89 7.28 0.88
C THR A 69 -16.40 7.45 0.95
N ARG A 70 -16.85 8.68 1.31
CA ARG A 70 -18.27 9.04 1.49
C ARG A 70 -19.17 8.77 0.27
N GLU A 71 -18.60 8.68 -0.93
CA GLU A 71 -19.35 8.37 -2.17
C GLU A 71 -19.80 6.89 -2.23
N LEU A 72 -19.17 6.00 -1.44
CA LEU A 72 -19.42 4.56 -1.45
C LEU A 72 -20.04 4.04 -0.14
N VAL A 73 -19.72 4.63 1.00
CA VAL A 73 -20.24 4.22 2.32
C VAL A 73 -20.87 5.40 3.05
N LYS A 74 -22.14 5.27 3.40
CA LYS A 74 -23.00 6.37 3.90
C LYS A 74 -22.74 6.73 5.38
N SER A 75 -22.23 5.80 6.19
CA SER A 75 -21.97 6.01 7.64
C SER A 75 -20.49 6.31 7.92
N ASN A 76 -20.21 7.30 8.76
CA ASN A 76 -18.84 7.71 9.10
C ASN A 76 -18.11 6.69 9.97
N ALA A 77 -18.81 6.02 10.90
CA ALA A 77 -18.23 5.07 11.84
C ALA A 77 -17.81 3.75 11.15
N THR A 78 -18.58 3.30 10.15
CA THR A 78 -18.26 2.08 9.40
C THR A 78 -17.14 2.27 8.37
N ARG A 79 -16.80 3.50 7.97
CA ARG A 79 -15.74 3.78 6.97
C ARG A 79 -14.34 3.48 7.51
N GLY A 80 -14.00 4.06 8.66
CA GLY A 80 -12.71 3.79 9.30
C GLY A 80 -12.63 2.35 9.80
N GLY A 81 -13.68 1.86 10.45
CA GLY A 81 -13.73 0.50 10.99
C GLY A 81 -13.58 -0.58 9.91
N ALA A 82 -14.30 -0.48 8.79
CA ALA A 82 -14.22 -1.50 7.74
C ALA A 82 -12.85 -1.53 7.05
N LEU A 83 -12.23 -0.35 6.83
CA LEU A 83 -10.87 -0.28 6.28
C LEU A 83 -9.85 -0.91 7.23
N SER A 84 -9.92 -0.57 8.52
CA SER A 84 -9.03 -1.13 9.55
C SER A 84 -9.19 -2.64 9.67
N VAL A 85 -10.43 -3.14 9.71
CA VAL A 85 -10.72 -4.58 9.75
C VAL A 85 -10.21 -5.28 8.50
N PHE A 86 -10.40 -4.69 7.30
CA PHE A 86 -9.88 -5.26 6.07
C PHE A 86 -8.35 -5.36 6.06
N PHE A 87 -7.66 -4.33 6.56
CA PHE A 87 -6.21 -4.35 6.72
C PHE A 87 -5.74 -5.39 7.73
N ILE A 88 -6.37 -5.46 8.90
CA ILE A 88 -6.03 -6.43 9.95
C ILE A 88 -6.23 -7.86 9.44
N VAL A 89 -7.37 -8.14 8.80
CA VAL A 89 -7.65 -9.47 8.24
C VAL A 89 -6.66 -9.81 7.14
N SER A 90 -6.37 -8.88 6.22
CA SER A 90 -5.38 -9.11 5.16
C SER A 90 -3.98 -9.35 5.72
N LEU A 91 -3.60 -8.64 6.79
CA LEU A 91 -2.32 -8.81 7.47
C LEU A 91 -2.24 -10.18 8.15
N VAL A 92 -3.26 -10.58 8.89
CA VAL A 92 -3.32 -11.89 9.56
C VAL A 92 -3.21 -13.03 8.55
N ILE A 93 -3.91 -12.94 7.41
CA ILE A 93 -3.80 -13.94 6.34
C ILE A 93 -2.38 -13.98 5.75
N ALA A 94 -1.76 -12.82 5.54
CA ALA A 94 -0.39 -12.74 5.00
C ALA A 94 0.66 -13.32 5.95
N VAL A 95 0.56 -13.03 7.25
CA VAL A 95 1.51 -13.51 8.28
C VAL A 95 1.36 -15.01 8.52
N THR A 96 0.13 -15.52 8.58
CA THR A 96 -0.13 -16.94 8.87
C THR A 96 0.18 -17.87 7.71
N LYS A 97 0.57 -17.33 6.53
CA LYS A 97 0.72 -18.08 5.27
C LYS A 97 -0.45 -19.04 5.04
N ALA A 98 -1.65 -18.61 5.42
CA ALA A 98 -2.80 -19.49 5.50
C ALA A 98 -3.02 -20.19 4.15
N GLU A 99 -3.34 -21.48 4.17
CA GLU A 99 -3.67 -22.31 2.99
C GLU A 99 -4.67 -21.64 2.03
N ILE A 100 -5.47 -20.70 2.56
CA ILE A 100 -6.44 -19.88 1.82
C ILE A 100 -5.78 -19.00 0.74
N LEU A 101 -4.49 -18.65 0.88
CA LEU A 101 -3.70 -17.97 -0.15
C LEU A 101 -3.41 -18.86 -1.38
N LYS A 102 -3.58 -20.19 -1.29
CA LYS A 102 -3.49 -21.11 -2.45
C LYS A 102 -4.68 -20.96 -3.40
N ILE A 103 -5.78 -20.35 -2.94
CA ILE A 103 -6.92 -20.02 -3.81
C ILE A 103 -6.51 -18.83 -4.69
N LYS A 104 -6.20 -19.13 -5.95
CA LYS A 104 -5.68 -18.17 -6.96
C LYS A 104 -6.51 -16.88 -7.07
N LEU A 105 -7.82 -16.99 -6.85
CA LEU A 105 -8.75 -15.86 -6.87
C LEU A 105 -8.58 -14.93 -5.65
N LEU A 106 -8.37 -15.51 -4.46
CA LEU A 106 -8.22 -14.74 -3.23
C LEU A 106 -6.86 -14.05 -3.15
N ASN A 107 -5.81 -14.67 -3.69
CA ASN A 107 -4.49 -14.05 -3.83
C ASN A 107 -4.49 -12.82 -4.77
N TRP A 108 -5.46 -12.75 -5.70
CA TRP A 108 -5.60 -11.60 -6.59
C TRP A 108 -6.47 -10.49 -5.98
N LEU A 109 -7.43 -10.86 -5.13
CA LEU A 109 -8.32 -9.92 -4.44
C LEU A 109 -7.68 -9.30 -3.20
N LEU A 110 -6.89 -10.08 -2.46
CA LEU A 110 -6.18 -9.58 -1.28
C LEU A 110 -5.00 -8.71 -1.70
N PRO A 111 -4.75 -7.61 -0.98
CA PRO A 111 -3.60 -6.77 -1.26
C PRO A 111 -2.30 -7.59 -1.15
N PRO A 112 -1.31 -7.34 -2.02
CA PRO A 112 -0.03 -8.08 -2.08
C PRO A 112 0.91 -7.87 -0.87
N LEU A 113 0.37 -7.74 0.36
CA LEU A 113 1.09 -7.47 1.61
C LEU A 113 2.17 -8.50 1.93
N HIS A 114 1.96 -9.76 1.52
CA HIS A 114 2.90 -10.86 1.77
C HIS A 114 4.27 -10.60 1.14
N TYR A 115 4.34 -9.95 -0.03
CA TYR A 115 5.62 -9.62 -0.65
C TYR A 115 6.41 -8.60 0.16
N SER A 116 5.75 -7.58 0.71
CA SER A 116 6.43 -6.60 1.56
C SER A 116 6.95 -7.22 2.86
N LEU A 117 6.18 -8.13 3.47
CA LEU A 117 6.57 -8.83 4.69
C LEU A 117 7.70 -9.83 4.45
N GLU A 118 7.62 -10.60 3.37
CA GLU A 118 8.65 -11.57 3.00
C GLU A 118 9.97 -10.88 2.68
N ILE A 119 9.94 -9.78 1.93
CA ILE A 119 11.12 -9.00 1.57
C ILE A 119 11.74 -8.31 2.79
N MET A 120 10.93 -7.77 3.71
CA MET A 120 11.42 -7.21 4.98
C MET A 120 11.93 -8.27 5.97
N SER A 121 11.55 -9.54 5.76
CA SER A 121 12.01 -10.68 6.56
C SER A 121 13.27 -11.33 6.00
N VAL A 122 13.81 -10.87 4.87
CA VAL A 122 15.06 -11.43 4.35
C VAL A 122 16.23 -10.94 5.19
N GLY A 123 17.04 -11.89 5.67
CA GLY A 123 18.13 -11.61 6.61
C GLY A 123 19.24 -10.72 6.05
N ASP A 124 20.11 -10.28 6.96
CA ASP A 124 21.16 -9.26 6.76
C ASP A 124 22.29 -9.67 5.79
N GLN A 125 22.17 -10.83 5.14
CA GLN A 125 23.17 -11.41 4.23
C GLN A 125 23.01 -10.91 2.79
N ILE A 126 21.98 -10.10 2.47
CA ILE A 126 21.80 -9.59 1.12
C ILE A 126 22.75 -8.41 0.87
N THR A 127 23.64 -8.59 -0.10
CA THR A 127 24.53 -7.51 -0.58
C THR A 127 24.03 -6.84 -1.87
N SER A 128 23.07 -7.45 -2.58
CA SER A 128 22.50 -6.92 -3.82
C SER A 128 21.00 -7.21 -3.92
N ILE A 129 20.21 -6.25 -4.41
CA ILE A 129 18.75 -6.40 -4.57
C ILE A 129 18.47 -7.40 -5.72
N PRO A 130 17.85 -8.57 -5.46
CA PRO A 130 17.49 -9.51 -6.52
C PRO A 130 16.49 -8.87 -7.50
N ALA A 131 16.62 -9.16 -8.80
CA ALA A 131 15.69 -8.65 -9.83
C ALA A 131 14.22 -9.02 -9.55
N GLN A 132 13.99 -10.12 -8.82
CA GLN A 132 12.67 -10.55 -8.38
C GLN A 132 12.01 -9.54 -7.43
N VAL A 133 12.78 -8.87 -6.56
CA VAL A 133 12.27 -7.86 -5.61
C VAL A 133 11.71 -6.65 -6.37
N TYR A 134 12.43 -6.16 -7.38
CA TYR A 134 11.94 -5.08 -8.24
C TYR A 134 10.66 -5.47 -8.98
N ARG A 135 10.54 -6.73 -9.43
CA ARG A 135 9.33 -7.24 -10.09
C ARG A 135 8.14 -7.28 -9.14
N GLN A 136 8.34 -7.74 -7.90
CA GLN A 136 7.30 -7.81 -6.87
C GLN A 136 6.80 -6.41 -6.49
N PHE A 137 7.69 -5.46 -6.25
CA PHE A 137 7.30 -4.06 -5.99
C PHE A 137 6.64 -3.41 -7.21
N GLY A 138 7.14 -3.67 -8.42
CA GLY A 138 6.51 -3.22 -9.65
C GLY A 138 5.05 -3.69 -9.76
N TRP A 139 4.79 -4.96 -9.44
CA TRP A 139 3.42 -5.48 -9.40
C TRP A 139 2.55 -4.78 -8.34
N PHE A 140 3.13 -4.48 -7.18
CA PHE A 140 2.45 -3.76 -6.09
C PHE A 140 1.99 -2.36 -6.52
N PHE A 141 2.86 -1.61 -7.22
CA PHE A 141 2.52 -0.30 -7.78
C PHE A 141 1.46 -0.40 -8.87
N ILE A 142 1.59 -1.36 -9.79
CA ILE A 142 0.61 -1.60 -10.86
C ILE A 142 -0.76 -1.90 -10.26
N TYR A 143 -0.83 -2.81 -9.28
CA TYR A 143 -2.07 -3.16 -8.59
C TYR A 143 -2.73 -1.94 -7.94
N SER A 144 -1.95 -1.12 -7.24
CA SER A 144 -2.45 0.09 -6.60
C SER A 144 -2.95 1.13 -7.60
N LEU A 145 -2.26 1.31 -8.74
CA LEU A 145 -2.69 2.18 -9.81
C LEU A 145 -3.98 1.69 -10.48
N ILE A 146 -4.12 0.38 -10.70
CA ILE A 146 -5.35 -0.23 -11.22
C ILE A 146 -6.52 0.05 -10.26
N LEU A 147 -6.32 -0.13 -8.96
CA LEU A 147 -7.34 0.16 -7.95
C LEU A 147 -7.77 1.63 -7.97
N ILE A 148 -6.82 2.57 -8.02
CA ILE A 148 -7.10 4.00 -8.13
C ILE A 148 -7.87 4.30 -9.43
N ALA A 149 -7.48 3.72 -10.55
CA ALA A 149 -8.15 3.89 -11.84
C ALA A 149 -9.59 3.35 -11.83
N ILE A 150 -9.81 2.16 -11.25
CA ILE A 150 -11.14 1.57 -11.05
C ILE A 150 -12.01 2.49 -10.20
N PHE A 151 -11.49 2.98 -9.07
CA PHE A 151 -12.23 3.90 -8.21
C PHE A 151 -12.67 5.17 -8.98
N ILE A 152 -11.72 5.79 -9.70
CA ILE A 152 -11.98 6.98 -10.51
C ILE A 152 -13.04 6.68 -11.58
N ALA A 153 -13.01 5.51 -12.24
CA ALA A 153 -14.00 5.10 -13.23
C ALA A 153 -15.40 4.86 -12.62
N VAL A 154 -15.48 4.23 -11.44
CA VAL A 154 -16.75 3.96 -10.74
C VAL A 154 -17.43 5.25 -10.29
N VAL A 155 -16.68 6.18 -9.69
CA VAL A 155 -17.21 7.48 -9.24
C VAL A 155 -17.74 8.31 -10.41
N GLN A 156 -17.13 8.18 -11.59
CA GLN A 156 -17.64 8.83 -12.80
C GLN A 156 -18.95 8.21 -13.29
N LYS A 157 -19.05 6.87 -13.32
CA LYS A 157 -20.24 6.15 -13.80
C LYS A 157 -21.46 6.32 -12.90
N ARG A 158 -21.29 6.43 -11.58
CA ARG A 158 -22.40 6.66 -10.64
C ARG A 158 -23.14 7.99 -10.83
N ARG A 159 -22.66 8.88 -11.71
CA ARG A 159 -23.36 10.13 -12.08
C ARG A 159 -24.41 9.94 -13.18
N ILE A 160 -24.40 8.83 -13.92
CA ILE A 160 -25.34 8.62 -15.05
C ILE A 160 -26.65 7.96 -14.57
N ARG A 161 -26.84 7.77 -13.26
CA ARG A 161 -28.12 7.39 -12.66
C ARG A 161 -28.63 8.49 -11.74
#